data_AF-A0A914UNT6-F1
#
_entry.id   AF-A0A914UNT6-F1
#
_cell.length_a   1.000
_cell.length_b   1.000
_cell.length_c   1.000
_cell.angle_alpha   90.00
_cell.angle_beta   90.00
_cell.angle_gamma   90.00
#
_symmetry.space_group_name_H-M   'P 1'
#
loop_
_entity.id
_entity.type
_entity.pdbx_description
1 polymer ?
#
loop_
_entity_poly.entity_id
_entity_poly.type
_entity_poly.pdbx_seq_one_letter_code
_entity_poly.pdbx_strand_id
1 'polypeptide(L)'
;MGRFPYDGCNGEFEILSRILSETSPQLLPDQGFSEMFCDFVGQCLTKDYRQRPKYKKLLEHPFIKYYETAQVDVATWFSQVMMTPSTPDANSNFQVR
;
A
#
# COMPACT_ATOMS: atom_id res chain seq x y z
N MET A 1 9.95 -7.75 -2.48
CA MET A 1 9.50 -6.39 -2.12
C MET A 1 8.44 -5.95 -3.13
N GLY A 2 7.44 -5.18 -2.71
CA GLY A 2 6.41 -4.64 -3.61
C GLY A 2 5.43 -5.67 -4.19
N ARG A 3 4.85 -6.55 -3.35
CA ARG A 3 3.84 -7.53 -3.81
C ARG A 3 2.43 -7.04 -3.55
N PHE A 4 1.54 -7.37 -4.47
CA PHE A 4 0.10 -7.16 -4.29
C PHE A 4 -0.42 -8.06 -3.16
N PRO A 5 -1.26 -7.57 -2.22
CA PRO A 5 -1.72 -8.38 -1.08
C PRO A 5 -2.53 -9.63 -1.44
N TYR A 6 -3.19 -9.64 -2.60
CA TYR A 6 -3.96 -10.79 -3.10
C TYR A 6 -3.21 -11.54 -4.21
N ASP A 7 -1.91 -11.70 -4.06
CA ASP A 7 -1.06 -12.51 -4.95
C ASP A 7 -1.57 -13.96 -5.04
N GLY A 8 -1.34 -14.61 -6.17
CA GLY A 8 -1.74 -16.01 -6.42
C GLY A 8 -3.23 -16.26 -6.72
N CYS A 9 -4.03 -15.22 -6.94
CA CYS A 9 -5.42 -15.36 -7.41
C CYS A 9 -5.50 -15.56 -8.94
N ASN A 10 -6.37 -16.45 -9.41
CA ASN A 10 -6.59 -16.75 -10.82
C ASN A 10 -7.69 -15.87 -11.43
N GLY A 11 -7.46 -14.56 -11.46
CA GLY A 11 -8.36 -13.57 -12.08
C GLY A 11 -9.16 -12.70 -11.10
N GLU A 12 -9.87 -11.70 -11.62
CA GLU A 12 -10.52 -10.67 -10.79
C GLU A 12 -11.59 -11.22 -9.84
N PHE A 13 -12.31 -12.27 -10.24
CA PHE A 13 -13.40 -12.81 -9.43
C PHE A 13 -12.88 -13.41 -8.11
N GLU A 14 -11.74 -14.11 -8.16
CA GLU A 14 -11.12 -14.68 -6.96
C GLU A 14 -10.62 -13.56 -6.03
N ILE A 15 -10.03 -12.49 -6.60
CA ILE A 15 -9.59 -11.31 -5.84
C ILE A 15 -10.79 -10.67 -5.12
N LEU A 16 -11.90 -10.42 -5.83
CA LEU A 16 -13.11 -9.84 -5.26
C LEU A 16 -13.69 -10.73 -4.14
N SER A 17 -13.71 -12.05 -4.36
CA SER A 17 -14.15 -13.01 -3.34
C SER A 17 -13.30 -12.93 -2.07
N ARG A 18 -11.97 -12.84 -2.19
CA ARG A 18 -11.06 -12.69 -1.03
C ARG A 18 -11.24 -11.36 -0.33
N ILE A 19 -11.35 -10.25 -1.06
CA ILE A 19 -11.66 -8.93 -0.48
C ILE A 19 -12.95 -8.99 0.37
N LEU A 20 -13.99 -9.66 -0.14
CA LEU A 20 -15.27 -9.79 0.55
C LEU A 20 -15.26 -10.78 1.71
N SER A 21 -14.44 -11.83 1.65
CA SER A 21 -14.50 -12.94 2.62
C SER A 21 -13.42 -12.86 3.70
N GLU A 22 -12.21 -12.43 3.36
CA GLU A 22 -11.06 -12.43 4.25
C GLU A 22 -10.94 -11.14 5.06
N THR A 23 -10.14 -11.16 6.13
CA THR A 23 -9.74 -9.94 6.84
C THR A 23 -8.92 -9.03 5.93
N SER A 24 -9.09 -7.72 6.06
CA SER A 24 -8.29 -6.76 5.30
C SER A 24 -6.79 -7.00 5.51
N PRO A 25 -5.96 -6.89 4.45
CA PRO A 25 -4.52 -6.99 4.60
C PRO A 25 -4.01 -5.87 5.50
N GLN A 26 -3.01 -6.16 6.34
CA GLN A 26 -2.41 -5.20 7.25
C GLN A 26 -0.90 -5.19 7.08
N LEU A 27 -0.30 -4.03 7.32
CA LEU A 27 1.13 -3.93 7.53
C LEU A 27 1.43 -4.31 8.97
N LEU A 28 2.49 -5.08 9.18
CA LEU A 28 2.92 -5.51 10.51
C LEU A 28 4.20 -4.74 10.91
N PRO A 29 4.30 -4.22 12.14
CA PRO A 29 5.49 -3.47 12.58
C PRO A 29 6.80 -4.29 12.53
N ASP A 30 6.73 -5.61 12.67
CA ASP A 30 7.86 -6.54 12.58
C ASP A 30 8.50 -6.59 11.18
N GLN A 31 7.83 -6.05 10.16
CA GLN A 31 8.33 -5.90 8.79
C GLN A 31 9.18 -4.62 8.60
N GLY A 32 9.48 -3.90 9.67
CA GLY A 32 10.28 -2.67 9.64
C GLY A 32 9.47 -1.40 9.34
N PHE A 33 8.13 -1.47 9.45
CA PHE A 33 7.25 -0.32 9.34
C PHE A 33 7.04 0.35 10.70
N SER A 34 6.87 1.67 10.71
CA SER A 34 6.50 2.38 11.93
C SER A 34 5.07 2.05 12.35
N GLU A 35 4.80 2.02 13.65
CA GLU A 35 3.46 1.75 14.19
C GLU A 35 2.42 2.73 13.63
N MET A 36 2.78 4.02 13.52
CA MET A 36 1.90 5.05 12.94
C MET A 36 1.56 4.79 11.47
N PHE A 37 2.48 4.20 10.70
CA PHE A 37 2.21 3.86 9.31
C PHE A 37 1.31 2.62 9.21
N CYS A 38 1.58 1.59 10.04
CA CYS A 38 0.71 0.41 10.13
C CYS A 38 -0.72 0.79 10.52
N ASP A 39 -0.90 1.66 11.52
CA ASP A 39 -2.22 2.13 11.94
C ASP A 39 -2.92 2.94 10.84
N PHE A 40 -2.20 3.86 10.18
CA PHE A 40 -2.77 4.65 9.08
C PHE A 40 -3.29 3.77 7.93
N VAL A 41 -2.52 2.76 7.53
CA VAL A 41 -2.92 1.80 6.48
C VAL A 41 -4.08 0.93 6.96
N GLY A 42 -4.05 0.47 8.22
CA GLY A 42 -5.15 -0.26 8.84
C GLY A 42 -6.47 0.51 8.81
N GLN A 43 -6.43 1.81 9.15
CA GLN A 43 -7.60 2.70 9.06
C GLN A 43 -8.11 2.82 7.62
N CYS A 44 -7.23 3.01 6.63
CA CYS A 44 -7.60 3.07 5.21
C CYS A 44 -8.29 1.79 4.72
N LEU A 45 -7.86 0.64 5.23
CA LEU A 45 -8.34 -0.68 4.83
C LEU A 45 -9.50 -1.21 5.70
N THR A 46 -10.14 -0.35 6.51
CA THR A 46 -11.34 -0.72 7.28
C THR A 46 -12.44 -1.26 6.37
N LYS A 47 -12.87 -2.50 6.61
CA LYS A 47 -13.82 -3.23 5.74
C LYS A 47 -15.23 -2.66 5.76
N ASP A 48 -15.75 -2.32 6.95
CA ASP A 48 -17.04 -1.63 7.06
C ASP A 48 -16.88 -0.17 6.59
N TYR A 49 -17.49 0.14 5.45
CA TYR A 49 -17.41 1.46 4.83
C TYR A 49 -17.96 2.58 5.73
N ARG A 50 -18.85 2.27 6.68
CA ARG A 50 -19.43 3.24 7.62
C ARG A 50 -18.44 3.64 8.70
N GLN A 51 -17.52 2.73 9.04
CA GLN A 51 -16.46 2.96 10.03
C GLN A 51 -15.18 3.49 9.39
N ARG A 52 -15.00 3.30 8.08
CA ARG A 52 -13.82 3.78 7.37
C ARG A 52 -13.72 5.31 7.43
N PRO A 53 -12.63 5.87 7.99
CA PRO A 53 -12.48 7.30 8.11
C PRO A 53 -12.41 7.97 6.73
N LYS A 54 -13.08 9.14 6.62
CA LYS A 54 -13.02 9.99 5.43
C LYS A 54 -11.77 10.87 5.47
N TYR A 55 -11.47 11.52 4.34
CA TYR A 55 -10.28 12.38 4.19
C TYR A 55 -10.05 13.37 5.31
N LYS A 56 -11.10 14.08 5.79
CA LYS A 56 -10.95 15.04 6.90
C LYS A 56 -10.29 14.41 8.12
N LYS A 57 -10.71 13.19 8.50
CA LYS A 57 -10.16 12.45 9.64
C LYS A 57 -8.79 11.84 9.32
N LEU A 58 -8.57 11.39 8.09
CA LEU A 58 -7.27 10.86 7.66
C LEU A 58 -6.18 11.95 7.63
N LEU A 59 -6.52 13.18 7.26
CA LEU A 59 -5.58 14.32 7.26
C LEU A 59 -5.18 14.76 8.67
N GLU A 60 -5.97 14.40 9.68
CA GLU A 60 -5.66 14.63 11.10
C GLU A 60 -4.81 13.51 11.70
N HIS A 61 -4.56 12.43 10.95
CA HIS A 61 -3.81 11.29 11.45
C HIS A 61 -2.35 11.65 11.76
N PRO A 62 -1.74 11.16 12.86
CA PRO A 62 -0.35 11.46 13.23
C PRO A 62 0.66 11.19 12.12
N PHE A 63 0.48 10.11 11.36
CA PHE A 63 1.29 9.79 10.18
C PHE A 63 1.31 10.95 9.16
N ILE A 64 0.14 11.48 8.79
CA ILE A 64 0.06 12.59 7.82
C ILE A 64 0.64 13.86 8.44
N LYS A 65 0.28 14.19 9.68
CA LYS A 65 0.80 15.38 10.36
C LYS A 65 2.32 15.40 10.51
N TYR A 66 2.92 14.24 10.74
CA TYR A 66 4.36 14.11 10.77
C TYR A 66 4.98 14.43 9.39
N TYR A 67 4.49 13.78 8.33
CA TYR A 67 5.05 13.96 6.98
C TYR A 67 4.64 15.28 6.29
N GLU A 68 3.68 16.03 6.83
CA GLU A 68 3.41 17.41 6.42
C GLU A 68 4.61 18.35 6.69
N THR A 69 5.42 18.06 7.71
CA THR A 69 6.53 18.92 8.14
C THR A 69 7.90 18.25 8.08
N ALA A 70 7.94 16.91 8.00
CA ALA A 70 9.18 16.16 7.88
C ALA A 70 9.94 16.56 6.61
N GLN A 71 11.24 16.80 6.77
CA GLN A 71 12.14 17.03 5.65
C GLN A 71 12.56 15.69 5.06
N VAL A 72 11.95 15.32 3.92
CA VAL A 72 12.25 14.09 3.18
C VAL A 72 12.72 14.46 1.78
N ASP A 73 13.97 14.13 1.45
CA ASP A 73 14.53 14.40 0.12
C ASP A 73 14.09 13.34 -0.90
N VAL A 74 12.83 13.47 -1.34
CA VAL A 74 12.23 12.61 -2.35
C VAL A 74 12.91 12.79 -3.71
N ALA A 75 13.42 13.99 -4.02
CA ALA A 75 14.02 14.31 -5.32
C ALA A 75 15.33 13.54 -5.55
N THR A 76 16.21 13.54 -4.54
CA THR A 76 17.47 12.78 -4.60
C THR A 76 17.19 11.28 -4.63
N TRP A 77 16.32 10.78 -3.76
CA TRP A 77 15.94 9.36 -3.75
C TRP A 77 15.40 8.91 -5.11
N PHE A 78 14.48 9.68 -5.70
CA PHE A 78 13.88 9.37 -7.00
C PHE A 78 14.95 9.31 -8.10
N SER A 79 15.85 10.30 -8.13
CA SER A 79 16.94 10.35 -9.12
C SER A 79 17.84 9.12 -9.01
N GLN A 80 18.17 8.68 -7.79
CA GLN A 80 18.96 7.46 -7.56
C GLN A 80 18.24 6.21 -8.07
N VAL A 81 16.95 6.05 -7.75
CA VAL A 81 16.15 4.89 -8.21
C VAL A 81 16.09 4.85 -9.74
N MET A 82 15.85 5.99 -10.40
CA MET A 82 15.77 6.05 -11.87
C MET A 82 17.10 5.80 -12.58
N MET A 83 18.22 6.06 -11.90
CA MET A 83 19.55 5.79 -12.44
C MET A 83 20.02 4.34 -12.23
N THR A 84 19.32 3.56 -11.40
CA THR A 84 19.60 2.12 -11.29
C THR A 84 19.01 1.37 -12.49
N PRO A 85 19.82 0.63 -13.26
CA PRO A 85 19.32 -0.14 -14.40
C PRO A 85 18.36 -1.22 -13.90
N SER A 86 17.12 -1.18 -14.39
CA SER A 86 16.10 -2.17 -14.09
C SER A 86 16.55 -3.53 -14.65
N THR A 87 16.72 -4.54 -13.80
CA THR A 87 16.60 -5.93 -14.27
C THR A 87 15.19 -6.10 -14.81
N PRO A 88 14.99 -6.55 -16.06
CA PRO A 88 13.66 -6.71 -16.61
C PRO A 88 12.89 -7.76 -15.80
N ASP A 89 11.73 -7.36 -15.27
CA ASP A 89 10.79 -8.25 -14.61
C ASP A 89 10.32 -9.32 -15.61
N ALA A 90 10.62 -10.58 -15.32
CA ALA A 90 10.34 -11.73 -16.19
C ALA A 90 8.87 -12.16 -16.23
N ASN A 91 7.91 -11.24 -16.09
CA ASN A 91 6.48 -11.56 -16.16
C ASN A 91 5.65 -10.37 -16.66
N SER A 92 5.74 -10.09 -17.96
CA SER A 92 4.80 -9.23 -18.69
C SER A 92 4.07 -10.02 -19.78
N ASN A 93 3.38 -11.10 -19.40
CA ASN A 93 2.37 -11.72 -20.25
C ASN A 93 0.98 -11.17 -19.88
N PHE A 94 0.69 -9.96 -20.35
CA PHE A 94 -0.68 -9.51 -20.58
C PHE A 94 -0.83 -9.26 -22.09
N GLN A 95 -1.06 -10.34 -22.84
CA GLN A 95 -1.54 -10.23 -24.22
C GLN A 95 -3.04 -9.94 -24.18
N VAL A 96 -3.42 -8.73 -24.53
CA VAL A 96 -4.79 -8.39 -24.92
C VAL A 96 -5.06 -9.07 -26.25
N ARG A 97 -5.96 -10.06 -26.25
CA ARG A 97 -6.74 -10.43 -27.43
C ARG A 97 -8.08 -9.72 -27.37
#